data_AF-A0A820SQ36-F1
#
_entry.id   AF-A0A820SQ36-F1
#
_cell.length_a   1.000
_cell.length_b   1.000
_cell.length_c   1.000
_cell.angle_alpha   90.00
_cell.angle_beta   90.00
_cell.angle_gamma   90.00
#
_symmetry.space_group_name_H-M   'P 1'
#
loop_
_entity.id
_entity.type
_entity.pdbx_description
1 polymer ?
#
loop_
_entity_poly.entity_id
_entity_poly.type
_entity_poly.pdbx_seq_one_letter_code
_entity_poly.pdbx_strand_id
1 'polypeptide(L)'
;MWYDEDSDEDEQQNTGSMSGKTTEKNPNYEKKDKCQCTKGCSKRSCSCFKFGSGCNSSCGCGSSCQNMFNHLEYFFGENHKCAANPCFSKWLVKHAKKADGFQMIDRDKLRRRIMTCPSYSNVLDDEDFEEWTEKWKTIDKNEKLTHTQELFRMLLSNDTTTYYYSFCENDVFEEDCNWHCIICQKCMDWREWHCEECNKCMYLRKKTNDFYSNILTM
;
A
#
# COMPACT_ATOMS: atom_id res chain seq x y z
N MET A 1 -33.38 65.52 -14.16
CA MET A 1 -32.39 66.03 -13.19
C MET A 1 -31.24 65.05 -13.21
N TRP A 2 -30.04 65.57 -13.39
CA TRP A 2 -28.74 64.89 -13.46
C TRP A 2 -28.48 64.18 -12.11
N TYR A 3 -27.71 63.09 -11.99
CA TYR A 3 -26.28 62.96 -12.28
C TYR A 3 -25.87 61.50 -12.53
N ASP A 4 -24.90 61.33 -13.43
CA ASP A 4 -23.93 60.24 -13.45
C ASP A 4 -22.96 60.41 -12.27
N GLU A 5 -22.58 59.32 -11.60
CA GLU A 5 -21.34 59.22 -10.82
C GLU A 5 -20.82 57.78 -10.93
N ASP A 6 -19.70 57.66 -11.64
CA ASP A 6 -18.81 56.52 -11.70
C ASP A 6 -18.19 56.26 -10.32
N SER A 7 -18.03 54.98 -9.97
CA SER A 7 -16.92 54.56 -9.11
C SER A 7 -16.56 53.11 -9.41
N ASP A 8 -15.47 52.96 -10.16
CA ASP A 8 -14.65 51.75 -10.28
C ASP A 8 -14.12 51.30 -8.91
N GLU A 9 -14.26 50.00 -8.58
CA GLU A 9 -13.38 49.32 -7.62
C GLU A 9 -13.02 47.92 -8.16
N ASP A 10 -11.87 47.88 -8.83
CA ASP A 10 -10.84 46.83 -8.92
C ASP A 10 -11.19 45.39 -8.49
N GLU A 11 -11.62 44.56 -9.45
CA GLU A 11 -11.65 43.11 -9.33
C GLU A 11 -10.25 42.52 -9.63
N GLN A 12 -9.38 42.48 -8.61
CA GLN A 12 -8.08 41.83 -8.70
C GLN A 12 -8.23 40.31 -8.81
N GLN A 13 -7.95 39.81 -10.01
CA GLN A 13 -7.78 38.38 -10.32
C GLN A 13 -6.58 37.81 -9.57
N ASN A 14 -6.83 37.18 -8.42
CA ASN A 14 -5.82 36.40 -7.72
C ASN A 14 -5.75 34.99 -8.31
N THR A 15 -4.81 34.81 -9.24
CA THR A 15 -4.38 33.54 -9.80
C THR A 15 -3.52 32.78 -8.78
N GLY A 16 -4.18 32.19 -7.78
CA GLY A 16 -3.55 31.37 -6.75
C GLY A 16 -3.70 29.87 -7.00
N SER A 17 -3.03 29.35 -8.02
CA SER A 17 -2.86 27.90 -8.21
C SER A 17 -1.85 27.37 -7.20
N MET A 18 -2.34 26.90 -6.05
CA MET A 18 -1.57 26.06 -5.12
C MET A 18 -2.50 25.12 -4.35
N SER A 19 -2.53 23.86 -4.79
CA SER A 19 -2.69 22.74 -3.88
C SER A 19 -1.85 21.59 -4.41
N GLY A 20 -0.54 21.70 -4.18
CA GLY A 20 0.32 20.53 -4.19
C GLY A 20 -0.15 19.63 -3.05
N LYS A 21 -0.86 18.55 -3.38
CA LYS A 21 -1.11 17.45 -2.45
C LYS A 21 0.25 16.89 -2.04
N THR A 22 0.77 17.33 -0.90
CA THR A 22 1.85 16.65 -0.22
C THR A 22 1.27 15.33 0.27
N THR A 23 1.55 14.25 -0.46
CA THR A 23 1.44 12.89 0.07
C THR A 23 2.35 12.81 1.30
N GLU A 24 1.81 13.01 2.50
CA GLU A 24 2.52 12.73 3.74
C GLU A 24 2.77 11.23 3.79
N LYS A 25 3.92 10.81 3.24
CA LYS A 25 4.35 9.42 3.21
C LYS A 25 4.38 8.88 4.64
N ASN A 26 3.70 7.75 4.85
CA ASN A 26 3.68 7.01 6.10
C ASN A 26 5.10 6.90 6.72
N PRO A 27 5.35 7.46 7.92
CA PRO A 27 6.70 7.77 8.41
C PRO A 27 7.43 6.58 9.05
N ASN A 28 7.16 5.34 8.65
CA ASN A 28 7.71 4.18 9.34
C ASN A 28 8.57 3.25 8.47
N TYR A 29 9.89 3.40 8.68
CA TYR A 29 11.02 2.65 8.15
C TYR A 29 11.36 2.93 6.69
N GLU A 30 12.46 3.65 6.48
CA GLU A 30 13.07 3.84 5.16
C GLU A 30 13.37 2.48 4.52
N LYS A 31 12.63 2.18 3.45
CA LYS A 31 12.90 1.01 2.63
C LYS A 31 14.30 1.16 2.05
N LYS A 32 15.19 0.22 2.37
CA LYS A 32 16.44 0.07 1.60
C LYS A 32 16.10 -0.56 0.26
N ASP A 33 16.29 0.21 -0.81
CA ASP A 33 15.91 -0.17 -2.19
C ASP A 33 16.64 -1.40 -2.72
N LYS A 34 17.77 -1.78 -2.12
CA LYS A 34 18.56 -2.95 -2.52
C LYS A 34 19.07 -3.73 -1.32
N CYS A 35 19.12 -5.05 -1.46
CA CYS A 35 19.73 -5.94 -0.47
C CYS A 35 21.16 -6.33 -0.88
N GLN A 36 21.97 -6.77 0.08
CA GLN A 36 23.33 -7.29 -0.10
C GLN A 36 23.46 -8.70 0.52
N CYS A 37 22.38 -9.47 0.48
CA CYS A 37 22.28 -10.72 1.21
C CYS A 37 23.04 -11.84 0.50
N THR A 38 23.86 -12.58 1.25
CA THR A 38 24.55 -13.78 0.73
C THR A 38 23.81 -15.10 1.04
N LYS A 39 22.68 -15.02 1.76
CA LYS A 39 21.92 -16.17 2.29
C LYS A 39 20.56 -16.36 1.60
N GLY A 40 20.48 -16.07 0.31
CA GLY A 40 19.32 -16.41 -0.53
C GLY A 40 18.01 -15.66 -0.27
N CYS A 41 18.00 -14.55 0.47
CA CYS A 41 16.84 -13.64 0.56
C CYS A 41 15.47 -14.27 0.95
N SER A 42 15.46 -15.40 1.65
CA SER A 42 14.23 -16.15 2.01
C SER A 42 13.68 -15.79 3.40
N LYS A 43 14.22 -14.75 4.04
CA LYS A 43 13.89 -14.33 5.40
C LYS A 43 13.85 -12.81 5.50
N ARG A 44 13.21 -12.32 6.56
CA ARG A 44 13.06 -10.88 6.87
C ARG A 44 14.36 -10.13 7.17
N SER A 45 15.50 -10.83 7.26
CA SER A 45 16.82 -10.20 7.29
C SER A 45 17.20 -9.56 5.94
N CYS A 46 16.57 -9.98 4.84
CA CYS A 46 16.64 -9.30 3.56
C CYS A 46 15.64 -8.13 3.53
N SER A 47 16.09 -6.95 3.11
CA SER A 47 15.22 -5.77 2.97
C SER A 47 14.12 -6.03 1.95
N CYS A 48 14.44 -6.54 0.76
CA CYS A 48 13.45 -6.82 -0.28
C CYS A 48 12.32 -7.73 0.25
N PHE A 49 12.70 -8.85 0.90
CA PHE A 49 11.75 -9.78 1.52
C PHE A 49 10.94 -9.14 2.65
N LYS A 50 11.59 -8.36 3.52
CA LYS A 50 10.93 -7.66 4.64
C LYS A 50 9.82 -6.72 4.15
N PHE A 51 10.04 -6.10 2.99
CA PHE A 51 9.16 -5.12 2.35
C PHE A 51 8.26 -5.71 1.26
N GLY A 52 8.12 -7.04 1.16
CA GLY A 52 7.19 -7.63 0.20
C GLY A 52 7.55 -7.44 -1.27
N SER A 53 8.84 -7.18 -1.54
CA SER A 53 9.32 -6.86 -2.88
C SER A 53 10.31 -7.91 -3.38
N GLY A 54 10.24 -8.20 -4.68
CA GLY A 54 11.27 -9.00 -5.36
C GLY A 54 12.64 -8.33 -5.30
N CYS A 55 13.69 -9.14 -5.27
CA CYS A 55 15.03 -8.67 -5.57
C CYS A 55 15.16 -8.44 -7.09
N ASN A 56 15.88 -7.39 -7.47
CA ASN A 56 16.13 -7.02 -8.86
C ASN A 56 17.64 -6.96 -9.15
N SER A 57 18.01 -6.55 -10.37
CA SER A 57 19.41 -6.43 -10.80
C SER A 57 20.25 -5.44 -9.97
N SER A 58 19.61 -4.54 -9.22
CA SER A 58 20.31 -3.62 -8.31
C SER A 58 20.67 -4.26 -6.96
N CYS A 59 20.19 -5.47 -6.68
CA CYS A 59 20.51 -6.22 -5.47
C CYS A 59 21.83 -7.00 -5.61
N GLY A 60 22.62 -7.03 -4.53
CA GLY A 60 23.88 -7.80 -4.47
C GLY A 60 23.71 -9.28 -4.10
N CYS A 61 22.48 -9.80 -4.06
CA CYS A 61 22.23 -11.19 -3.63
C CYS A 61 22.58 -12.26 -4.68
N GLY A 62 22.85 -11.85 -5.92
CA GLY A 62 23.31 -12.73 -6.99
C GLY A 62 22.32 -13.85 -7.35
N SER A 63 22.86 -14.89 -7.98
CA SER A 63 22.11 -16.02 -8.55
C SER A 63 21.53 -17.00 -7.52
N SER A 64 21.99 -16.95 -6.27
CA SER A 64 21.47 -17.79 -5.18
C SER A 64 20.23 -17.21 -4.50
N CYS A 65 19.64 -16.14 -5.05
CA CYS A 65 18.45 -15.51 -4.52
C CYS A 65 17.23 -16.46 -4.58
N GLN A 66 16.60 -16.65 -3.42
CA GLN A 66 15.40 -17.46 -3.22
C GLN A 66 14.27 -16.58 -2.63
N ASN A 67 14.27 -15.28 -2.96
CA ASN A 67 13.20 -14.39 -2.54
C ASN A 67 11.91 -14.78 -3.27
N MET A 68 10.95 -15.35 -2.55
CA MET A 68 9.64 -15.74 -3.10
C MET A 68 8.89 -14.59 -3.76
N PHE A 69 9.13 -13.34 -3.35
CA PHE A 69 8.51 -12.16 -3.95
C PHE A 69 9.06 -11.82 -5.34
N ASN A 70 10.07 -12.55 -5.83
CA ASN A 70 10.46 -12.49 -7.24
C ASN A 70 9.39 -13.06 -8.18
N HIS A 71 8.40 -13.77 -7.64
CA HIS A 71 7.35 -14.45 -8.38
C HIS A 71 5.96 -13.80 -8.24
N LEU A 72 5.93 -12.51 -7.91
CA LEU A 72 4.68 -11.76 -7.70
C LEU A 72 3.85 -11.63 -8.98
N GLU A 73 4.43 -11.85 -10.16
CA GLU A 73 3.71 -12.00 -11.43
C GLU A 73 2.61 -13.06 -11.37
N TYR A 74 2.72 -14.05 -10.48
CA TYR A 74 1.67 -15.03 -10.23
C TYR A 74 0.34 -14.37 -9.77
N PHE A 75 0.43 -13.27 -9.02
CA PHE A 75 -0.72 -12.50 -8.52
C PHE A 75 -1.00 -11.25 -9.33
N PHE A 76 0.04 -10.59 -9.86
CA PHE A 76 -0.09 -9.28 -10.48
C PHE A 76 0.04 -9.31 -12.00
N GLY A 77 0.34 -10.46 -12.62
CA GLY A 77 0.58 -10.59 -14.05
C GLY A 77 2.01 -10.20 -14.43
N GLU A 78 2.50 -10.74 -15.57
CA GLU A 78 3.90 -10.62 -16.00
C GLU A 78 4.32 -9.18 -16.35
N ASN A 79 3.36 -8.34 -16.74
CA ASN A 79 3.61 -6.97 -17.17
C ASN A 79 3.66 -5.96 -16.00
N HIS A 80 3.43 -6.40 -14.76
CA HIS A 80 3.34 -5.52 -13.59
C HIS A 80 4.37 -5.90 -12.53
N LYS A 81 5.43 -5.08 -12.45
CA LYS A 81 6.48 -5.22 -11.44
C LYS A 81 6.14 -4.35 -10.23
N CYS A 82 5.20 -4.82 -9.41
CA CYS A 82 4.83 -4.14 -8.17
C CYS A 82 5.18 -4.92 -6.91
N ALA A 83 5.42 -4.20 -5.82
CA ALA A 83 5.58 -4.82 -4.51
C ALA A 83 4.22 -5.22 -3.95
N ALA A 84 4.17 -6.30 -3.17
CA ALA A 84 2.99 -6.63 -2.38
C ALA A 84 2.89 -5.66 -1.20
N ASN A 85 1.68 -5.18 -0.88
CA ASN A 85 1.50 -4.39 0.34
C ASN A 85 1.89 -5.20 1.58
N PRO A 86 2.22 -4.55 2.71
CA PRO A 86 2.83 -5.29 3.81
C PRO A 86 1.88 -6.31 4.47
N CYS A 87 0.57 -6.07 4.42
CA CYS A 87 -0.43 -6.99 4.95
C CYS A 87 -0.53 -8.27 4.10
N PHE A 88 -0.61 -8.12 2.78
CA PHE A 88 -0.59 -9.24 1.84
C PHE A 88 0.74 -9.99 1.88
N SER A 89 1.85 -9.28 1.99
CA SER A 89 3.19 -9.89 2.10
C SER A 89 3.30 -10.81 3.32
N LYS A 90 2.83 -10.36 4.48
CA LYS A 90 2.74 -11.19 5.68
C LYS A 90 1.85 -12.42 5.44
N TRP A 91 0.69 -12.22 4.81
CA TRP A 91 -0.22 -13.30 4.49
C TRP A 91 0.43 -14.34 3.57
N LEU A 92 1.13 -13.90 2.52
CA LEU A 92 1.86 -14.77 1.59
C LEU A 92 2.93 -15.60 2.30
N VAL A 93 3.75 -15.00 3.16
CA VAL A 93 4.79 -15.74 3.92
C VAL A 93 4.18 -16.85 4.79
N LYS A 94 2.96 -16.65 5.30
CA LYS A 94 2.25 -17.65 6.10
C LYS A 94 1.63 -18.78 5.27
N HIS A 95 1.19 -18.50 4.05
CA HIS A 95 0.38 -19.43 3.24
C HIS A 95 1.13 -20.07 2.08
N ALA A 96 2.17 -19.42 1.56
CA ALA A 96 3.07 -20.01 0.58
C ALA A 96 3.90 -21.09 1.29
N LYS A 97 3.61 -22.35 0.99
CA LYS A 97 4.41 -23.48 1.49
C LYS A 97 5.75 -23.47 0.78
N LYS A 98 6.83 -23.80 1.49
CA LYS A 98 8.19 -23.79 0.95
C LYS A 98 8.40 -24.69 -0.28
N ALA A 99 7.63 -25.78 -0.40
CA ALA A 99 7.78 -26.74 -1.49
C ALA A 99 7.03 -26.31 -2.77
N ASP A 100 5.82 -25.74 -2.62
CA ASP A 100 4.90 -25.49 -3.74
C ASP A 100 4.77 -24.00 -4.09
N GLY A 101 5.45 -23.12 -3.34
CA GLY A 101 5.43 -21.68 -3.54
C GLY A 101 4.02 -21.09 -3.53
N PHE A 102 3.71 -20.29 -4.55
CA PHE A 102 2.39 -19.66 -4.72
C PHE A 102 1.35 -20.57 -5.38
N GLN A 103 1.73 -21.72 -5.94
CA GLN A 103 0.83 -22.56 -6.73
C GLN A 103 -0.34 -23.16 -5.92
N MET A 104 -0.17 -23.31 -4.61
CA MET A 104 -1.23 -23.79 -3.70
C MET A 104 -2.24 -22.72 -3.32
N ILE A 105 -2.02 -21.46 -3.69
CA ILE A 105 -2.93 -20.37 -3.39
C ILE A 105 -3.98 -20.30 -4.50
N ASP A 106 -5.20 -20.72 -4.15
CA ASP A 106 -6.37 -20.56 -5.03
C ASP A 106 -6.73 -19.07 -5.16
N ARG A 107 -6.40 -18.51 -6.33
CA ARG A 107 -6.67 -17.10 -6.65
C ARG A 107 -8.16 -16.79 -6.76
N ASP A 108 -8.99 -17.70 -7.24
CA ASP A 108 -10.44 -17.43 -7.29
C ASP A 108 -11.02 -17.40 -5.88
N LYS A 109 -10.57 -18.29 -4.99
CA LYS A 109 -10.96 -18.24 -3.57
C LYS A 109 -10.49 -16.96 -2.90
N LEU A 110 -9.27 -16.50 -3.19
CA LEU A 110 -8.76 -15.23 -2.68
C LEU A 110 -9.57 -14.04 -3.19
N ARG A 111 -9.87 -13.98 -4.50
CA ARG A 111 -10.75 -12.97 -5.11
C ARG A 111 -12.11 -12.94 -4.44
N ARG A 112 -12.77 -14.10 -4.32
CA ARG A 112 -14.08 -14.19 -3.65
C ARG A 112 -14.02 -13.64 -2.22
N ARG A 113 -13.00 -14.02 -1.46
CA ARG A 113 -12.80 -13.54 -0.09
C ARG A 113 -12.74 -12.00 -0.01
N ILE A 114 -12.04 -11.37 -0.95
CA ILE A 114 -11.94 -9.91 -1.04
C ILE A 114 -13.31 -9.30 -1.36
N MET A 115 -13.97 -9.80 -2.41
CA MET A 115 -15.26 -9.27 -2.87
C MET A 115 -16.42 -9.47 -1.88
N THR A 116 -16.29 -10.42 -0.96
CA THR A 116 -17.31 -10.70 0.07
C THR A 116 -16.97 -10.09 1.43
N CYS A 117 -15.96 -9.21 1.51
CA CYS A 117 -15.68 -8.53 2.78
C CYS A 117 -16.73 -7.44 3.06
N PRO A 118 -16.93 -7.06 4.33
CA PRO A 118 -18.00 -6.13 4.72
C PRO A 118 -17.97 -4.79 3.99
N SER A 119 -16.77 -4.21 3.83
CA SER A 119 -16.60 -2.87 3.26
C SER A 119 -16.31 -2.88 1.75
N TYR A 120 -16.40 -4.03 1.05
CA TYR A 120 -16.17 -4.07 -0.40
C TYR A 120 -17.17 -3.22 -1.18
N SER A 121 -18.42 -3.10 -0.70
CA SER A 121 -19.40 -2.21 -1.33
C SER A 121 -18.97 -0.75 -1.32
N ASN A 122 -18.19 -0.33 -0.31
CA ASN A 122 -17.78 1.07 -0.15
C ASN A 122 -16.75 1.48 -1.21
N VAL A 123 -16.02 0.52 -1.78
CA VAL A 123 -15.09 0.83 -2.86
C VAL A 123 -15.76 0.86 -4.23
N LEU A 124 -17.04 0.47 -4.35
CA LEU A 124 -17.76 0.52 -5.63
C LEU A 124 -18.16 1.94 -6.05
N ASP A 125 -18.04 2.93 -5.15
CA ASP A 125 -18.19 4.35 -5.50
C ASP A 125 -16.96 4.88 -6.27
N ASP A 126 -15.86 4.11 -6.31
CA ASP A 126 -14.67 4.40 -7.10
C ASP A 126 -14.82 3.80 -8.51
N GLU A 127 -14.62 4.66 -9.53
CA GLU A 127 -14.85 4.35 -10.96
C GLU A 127 -14.09 3.10 -11.41
N ASP A 128 -12.85 2.90 -10.95
CA ASP A 128 -12.03 1.76 -11.34
C ASP A 128 -12.64 0.43 -10.83
N PHE A 129 -13.22 0.44 -9.62
CA PHE A 129 -13.84 -0.74 -9.02
C PHE A 129 -15.24 -1.03 -9.57
N GLU A 130 -16.00 0.02 -9.90
CA GLU A 130 -17.27 -0.12 -10.60
C GLU A 130 -17.05 -0.75 -11.99
N GLU A 131 -16.14 -0.18 -12.79
CA GLU A 131 -15.80 -0.71 -14.12
C GLU A 131 -15.33 -2.16 -14.03
N TRP A 132 -14.43 -2.44 -13.08
CA TRP A 132 -13.95 -3.80 -12.84
C TRP A 132 -15.11 -4.76 -12.54
N THR A 133 -16.05 -4.34 -11.69
CA THR A 133 -17.18 -5.18 -11.25
C THR A 133 -18.17 -5.43 -12.37
N GLU A 134 -18.49 -4.42 -13.18
CA GLU A 134 -19.37 -4.58 -14.34
C GLU A 134 -18.75 -5.50 -15.39
N LYS A 135 -17.47 -5.30 -15.71
CA LYS A 135 -16.74 -6.15 -16.66
C LYS A 135 -16.69 -7.60 -16.19
N TRP A 136 -16.53 -7.86 -14.89
CA TRP A 136 -16.52 -9.22 -14.34
C TRP A 136 -17.82 -10.01 -14.62
N LYS A 137 -18.96 -9.33 -14.75
CA LYS A 137 -20.26 -9.98 -15.03
C LYS A 137 -20.34 -10.54 -16.44
N THR A 138 -19.64 -9.91 -17.39
CA THR A 138 -19.75 -10.22 -18.83
C THR A 138 -18.50 -10.84 -19.42
N ILE A 139 -17.36 -10.79 -18.71
CA ILE A 139 -16.06 -11.24 -19.21
C ILE A 139 -16.01 -12.74 -19.51
N ASP A 140 -15.31 -13.10 -20.59
CA ASP A 140 -15.08 -14.48 -20.97
C ASP A 140 -14.30 -15.24 -19.87
N LYS A 141 -14.60 -16.54 -19.74
CA LYS A 141 -13.98 -17.40 -18.74
C LYS A 141 -12.45 -17.43 -18.86
N ASN A 142 -11.91 -17.33 -20.07
CA ASN A 142 -10.46 -17.40 -20.31
C ASN A 142 -9.74 -16.11 -19.88
N GLU A 143 -10.46 -14.99 -19.80
CA GLU A 143 -9.91 -13.68 -19.42
C GLU A 143 -10.07 -13.39 -17.91
N LYS A 144 -10.88 -14.19 -17.20
CA LYS A 144 -11.11 -14.03 -15.75
C LYS A 144 -9.84 -14.04 -14.93
N LEU A 145 -8.80 -14.75 -15.36
CA LEU A 145 -7.52 -14.74 -14.65
C LEU A 145 -6.89 -13.34 -14.70
N THR A 146 -6.75 -12.76 -15.89
CA THR A 146 -6.17 -11.42 -16.08
C THR A 146 -6.97 -10.37 -15.32
N HIS A 147 -8.31 -10.45 -15.40
CA HIS A 147 -9.20 -9.55 -14.66
C HIS A 147 -9.08 -9.74 -13.14
N THR A 148 -8.87 -10.97 -12.65
CA THR A 148 -8.59 -11.20 -11.22
C THR A 148 -7.26 -10.57 -10.79
N GLN A 149 -6.24 -10.61 -11.65
CA GLN A 149 -4.96 -9.97 -11.36
C GLN A 149 -5.08 -8.44 -11.33
N GLU A 150 -5.98 -7.83 -12.11
CA GLU A 150 -6.33 -6.40 -12.00
C GLU A 150 -6.79 -6.05 -10.59
N LEU A 151 -7.79 -6.77 -10.05
CA LEU A 151 -8.26 -6.57 -8.68
C LEU A 151 -7.14 -6.76 -7.65
N PHE A 152 -6.27 -7.73 -7.85
CA PHE A 152 -5.13 -7.96 -6.95
C PHE A 152 -4.12 -6.83 -7.00
N ARG A 153 -3.87 -6.22 -8.16
CA ARG A 153 -3.04 -5.01 -8.24
C ARG A 153 -3.69 -3.86 -7.48
N MET A 154 -5.01 -3.71 -7.63
CA MET A 154 -5.77 -2.64 -6.97
C MET A 154 -5.84 -2.78 -5.44
N LEU A 155 -5.79 -3.99 -4.88
CA LEU A 155 -6.02 -4.16 -3.44
C LEU A 155 -4.87 -4.80 -2.68
N LEU A 156 -3.95 -5.47 -3.37
CA LEU A 156 -2.88 -6.27 -2.75
C LEU A 156 -1.48 -5.76 -3.08
N SER A 157 -1.33 -4.86 -4.06
CA SER A 157 -0.06 -4.21 -4.37
C SER A 157 0.18 -2.98 -3.49
N ASN A 158 1.42 -2.48 -3.50
CA ASN A 158 1.84 -1.29 -2.77
C ASN A 158 2.00 -0.05 -3.68
N ASP A 159 1.58 -0.14 -4.95
CA ASP A 159 2.06 0.79 -5.98
C ASP A 159 0.98 1.74 -6.52
N THR A 160 -0.32 1.49 -6.31
CA THR A 160 -1.32 2.09 -7.23
C THR A 160 -2.67 2.50 -6.67
N THR A 161 -2.99 2.48 -5.37
CA THR A 161 -4.41 2.64 -4.99
C THR A 161 -4.71 3.40 -3.73
N THR A 162 -5.82 4.14 -3.82
CA THR A 162 -6.59 4.73 -2.71
C THR A 162 -7.01 3.69 -1.67
N TYR A 163 -7.13 2.42 -2.07
CA TYR A 163 -7.60 1.33 -1.22
C TYR A 163 -6.62 0.17 -1.14
N TYR A 164 -6.68 -0.58 -0.03
CA TYR A 164 -6.01 -1.88 0.08
C TYR A 164 -6.82 -2.87 0.92
N TYR A 165 -6.61 -4.16 0.68
CA TYR A 165 -7.23 -5.22 1.46
C TYR A 165 -6.35 -5.63 2.64
N SER A 166 -6.90 -5.54 3.85
CA SER A 166 -6.28 -5.97 5.09
C SER A 166 -6.64 -7.41 5.43
N PHE A 167 -5.65 -8.30 5.39
CA PHE A 167 -5.81 -9.67 5.90
C PHE A 167 -5.87 -9.77 7.43
N CYS A 168 -5.47 -8.72 8.15
CA CYS A 168 -5.59 -8.64 9.61
C CYS A 168 -7.05 -8.49 10.02
N GLU A 169 -7.78 -7.59 9.35
CA GLU A 169 -9.17 -7.26 9.66
C GLU A 169 -10.16 -7.97 8.75
N ASN A 170 -9.68 -8.62 7.69
CA ASN A 170 -10.50 -9.24 6.64
C ASN A 170 -11.43 -8.22 5.97
N ASP A 171 -10.91 -7.03 5.67
CA ASP A 171 -11.69 -5.93 5.12
C ASP A 171 -10.86 -5.01 4.21
N VAL A 172 -11.52 -4.14 3.45
CA VAL A 172 -10.90 -3.11 2.60
C VAL A 172 -10.86 -1.78 3.34
N PHE A 173 -9.73 -1.07 3.22
CA PHE A 173 -9.50 0.23 3.84
C PHE A 173 -8.96 1.21 2.81
N GLU A 174 -9.25 2.49 3.01
CA GLU A 174 -8.52 3.57 2.37
C GLU A 174 -7.08 3.65 2.91
N GLU A 175 -6.13 4.00 2.05
CA GLU A 175 -4.68 4.03 2.36
C GLU A 175 -4.36 4.90 3.60
N ASP A 176 -5.11 5.99 3.78
CA ASP A 176 -4.87 6.96 4.85
C ASP A 176 -5.52 6.60 6.19
N CYS A 177 -6.35 5.55 6.25
CA CYS A 177 -7.06 5.18 7.48
C CYS A 177 -6.28 4.17 8.33
N ASN A 178 -5.49 3.32 7.70
CA ASN A 178 -4.83 2.22 8.39
C ASN A 178 -3.51 1.88 7.72
N TRP A 179 -2.53 1.43 8.49
CA TRP A 179 -1.25 0.97 7.94
C TRP A 179 -0.79 -0.33 8.57
N HIS A 180 -0.08 -1.15 7.81
CA HIS A 180 0.46 -2.40 8.34
C HIS A 180 1.87 -2.20 8.88
N CYS A 181 2.03 -2.31 10.20
CA CYS A 181 3.34 -2.23 10.82
C CYS A 181 4.19 -3.44 10.42
N ILE A 182 5.26 -3.18 9.66
CA ILE A 182 6.19 -4.22 9.20
C ILE A 182 6.92 -4.85 10.39
N ILE A 183 7.18 -4.12 11.46
CA ILE A 183 7.89 -4.66 12.62
C ILE A 183 6.93 -5.51 13.48
N CYS A 184 5.82 -4.92 13.94
CA CYS A 184 4.83 -5.60 14.78
C CYS A 184 3.95 -6.61 14.02
N GLN A 185 3.95 -6.58 12.68
CA GLN A 185 3.19 -7.48 11.82
C GLN A 185 1.68 -7.41 12.07
N LYS A 186 1.12 -6.21 12.21
CA LYS A 186 -0.32 -6.00 12.37
C LYS A 186 -0.74 -4.70 11.70
N CYS A 187 -1.99 -4.65 11.25
CA CYS A 187 -2.61 -3.39 10.87
C CYS A 187 -2.81 -2.52 12.11
N MET A 188 -2.59 -1.23 11.92
CA MET A 188 -2.64 -0.18 12.91
C MET A 188 -3.52 0.94 12.38
N ASP A 189 -4.08 1.73 13.29
CA ASP A 189 -4.76 2.96 12.93
C ASP A 189 -3.74 4.01 12.44
N TRP A 190 -4.14 4.89 11.53
CA TRP A 190 -3.28 5.96 11.00
C TRP A 190 -2.70 6.89 12.07
N ARG A 191 -3.33 7.01 13.24
CA ARG A 191 -2.85 7.79 14.40
C ARG A 191 -1.78 7.07 15.22
N GLU A 192 -1.57 5.78 14.96
CA GLU A 192 -0.57 4.98 15.64
C GLU A 192 0.76 4.97 14.89
N TRP A 193 1.85 4.81 15.62
CA TRP A 193 3.19 4.69 15.04
C TRP A 193 4.03 3.67 15.81
N HIS A 194 4.99 3.03 15.14
CA HIS A 194 5.95 2.13 15.79
C HIS A 194 7.07 2.92 16.48
N CYS A 195 7.18 2.79 17.79
CA CYS A 195 8.30 3.32 18.55
C CYS A 195 9.48 2.34 18.49
N GLU A 196 10.61 2.79 17.93
CA GLU A 196 11.82 1.97 17.78
C GLU A 196 12.44 1.62 19.14
N GLU A 197 12.50 2.60 20.06
CA GLU A 197 13.05 2.40 21.41
C GLU A 197 12.22 1.41 22.23
N CYS A 198 10.90 1.57 22.21
CA CYS A 198 9.98 0.68 22.93
C CYS A 198 9.72 -0.63 22.17
N ASN A 199 10.15 -0.70 20.91
CA ASN A 199 9.86 -1.76 19.96
C ASN A 199 8.37 -2.17 19.92
N LYS A 200 7.46 -1.20 19.94
CA LYS A 200 6.00 -1.43 19.91
C LYS A 200 5.25 -0.29 19.22
N CYS A 201 4.13 -0.62 18.59
CA CYS A 201 3.18 0.38 18.11
C CYS A 201 2.47 1.07 19.28
N MET A 202 2.33 2.39 19.21
CA MET A 202 1.69 3.22 20.23
C MET A 202 0.77 4.26 19.61
N TYR A 203 -0.25 4.64 20.38
CA TYR A 203 -1.16 5.73 20.07
C TYR A 203 -0.68 7.04 20.71
N LEU A 204 -0.66 8.14 19.94
CA LEU A 204 -0.56 9.55 20.38
C LEU A 204 0.47 9.97 21.47
N ARG A 205 1.53 9.21 21.76
CA ARG A 205 2.71 9.86 22.34
C ARG A 205 3.46 10.55 21.21
N LYS A 206 3.54 11.88 21.24
CA LYS A 206 4.43 12.66 20.36
C LYS A 206 5.78 11.95 20.31
N LYS A 207 6.41 11.87 19.13
CA LYS A 207 7.85 11.64 19.06
C LYS A 207 8.49 12.72 19.93
N THR A 208 8.86 12.41 21.16
CA THR A 208 9.59 13.34 22.01
C THR A 208 10.98 13.45 21.43
N ASN A 209 11.14 14.28 20.40
CA ASN A 209 12.37 15.02 20.25
C ASN A 209 12.30 16.12 21.31
N ASP A 210 12.90 15.85 22.47
CA ASP A 210 13.30 16.89 23.42
C ASP A 210 14.32 17.83 22.75
N PHE A 211 13.87 18.70 21.84
CA PHE A 211 14.74 19.73 21.27
C PHE A 211 14.11 21.06 20.89
N TYR A 212 12.80 21.29 21.12
CA TYR A 212 12.23 22.65 21.04
C TYR A 212 11.14 22.89 22.09
N SER A 213 11.57 23.22 23.30
CA SER A 213 10.89 24.22 24.14
C SER A 213 11.89 24.80 25.14
N ASN A 214 12.85 25.53 24.61
CA ASN A 214 13.65 26.51 25.35
C ASN A 214 13.13 27.93 25.04
N ILE A 215 11.80 28.11 25.03
CA ILE A 215 11.13 29.42 25.01
C ILE A 215 9.80 29.24 25.76
N LEU A 216 9.85 29.42 27.08
CA LEU A 216 8.80 29.99 27.94
C LEU A 216 9.35 30.09 29.37
N THR A 217 10.44 30.84 29.49
CA THR A 217 10.83 31.52 30.73
C THR A 217 11.26 32.94 30.33
N MET A 218 10.28 33.80 30.10
CA MET A 218 10.26 35.23 30.45
C MET A 218 8.81 35.66 30.59
#